data_AF-A0A930EE64-F1
#
_entry.id   AF-A0A930EE64-F1
#
_cell.length_a   1.000
_cell.length_b   1.000
_cell.length_c   1.000
_cell.angle_alpha   90.00
_cell.angle_beta   90.00
_cell.angle_gamma   90.00
#
_symmetry.space_group_name_H-M   'P 1'
#
loop_
_entity.id
_entity.type
_entity.pdbx_description
1 polymer ?
#
loop_
_entity_poly.entity_id
_entity_poly.type
_entity_poly.pdbx_seq_one_letter_code
_entity_poly.pdbx_strand_id
1 'polypeptide(L)'
;MAMALENMDVIYKPNKKNIRYRDDGGFAIYNNSPDSEQYILSCDPGENERKYVYYNFMEEDYYFNEAFKLNYGYNGSTGLYKIDIKTIDQEALYKDIYNNFGFIVEANVNRKPRINLQKQFNKKYYKRFN
;
A
#
# COMPACT_ATOMS: atom_id res chain seq x y z
N MET A 1 6.12 -1.18 -1.75
CA MET A 1 4.75 -1.17 -1.21
C MET A 1 4.06 0.16 -1.48
N ALA A 2 4.59 1.29 -0.97
CA ALA A 2 4.06 2.65 -1.19
C ALA A 2 3.59 2.94 -2.63
N MET A 3 4.47 2.76 -3.62
CA MET A 3 4.13 2.99 -5.04
C MET A 3 2.90 2.20 -5.51
N ALA A 4 2.66 0.98 -5.01
CA ALA A 4 1.48 0.22 -5.38
C ALA A 4 0.21 0.84 -4.78
N LEU A 5 0.26 1.25 -3.50
CA LEU A 5 -0.85 1.92 -2.80
C LEU A 5 -1.22 3.27 -3.43
N GLU A 6 -0.22 4.04 -3.84
CA GLU A 6 -0.42 5.36 -4.47
C GLU A 6 -1.04 5.26 -5.87
N ASN A 7 -0.94 4.10 -6.53
CA ASN A 7 -1.35 3.91 -7.92
C ASN A 7 -2.51 2.91 -8.07
N MET A 8 -3.31 2.71 -7.00
CA MET A 8 -4.39 1.71 -6.94
C MET A 8 -5.48 1.89 -8.02
N ASP A 9 -5.63 3.08 -8.59
CA ASP A 9 -6.53 3.35 -9.71
C ASP A 9 -6.07 2.71 -11.03
N VAL A 10 -4.75 2.58 -11.22
CA VAL A 10 -4.16 2.23 -12.52
C VAL A 10 -3.48 0.86 -12.53
N ILE A 11 -3.05 0.37 -11.37
CA ILE A 11 -2.40 -0.93 -11.24
C ILE A 11 -3.39 -2.09 -11.36
N TYR A 12 -2.86 -3.29 -11.58
CA TYR A 12 -3.66 -4.50 -11.48
C TYR A 12 -3.99 -4.78 -10.01
N LYS A 13 -5.26 -5.10 -9.74
CA LYS A 13 -5.77 -5.54 -8.44
C LYS A 13 -6.12 -7.03 -8.54
N PRO A 14 -5.26 -7.95 -8.06
CA PRO A 14 -5.53 -9.39 -8.11
C PRO A 14 -6.84 -9.74 -7.40
N ASN A 15 -7.71 -10.52 -8.05
CA ASN A 15 -8.89 -11.07 -7.40
C ASN A 15 -8.48 -12.29 -6.55
N LYS A 16 -8.19 -12.06 -5.26
CA LYS A 16 -7.77 -13.10 -4.31
C LYS A 16 -8.85 -13.29 -3.25
N LYS A 17 -9.14 -14.55 -2.90
CA LYS A 17 -10.06 -14.88 -1.80
C LYS A 17 -9.62 -14.14 -0.54
N ASN A 18 -10.56 -13.52 0.17
CA ASN A 18 -10.38 -12.74 1.41
C ASN A 18 -9.72 -11.37 1.26
N ILE A 19 -9.39 -10.94 0.04
CA ILE A 19 -8.90 -9.58 -0.22
C ILE A 19 -10.05 -8.68 -0.65
N ARG A 20 -10.16 -7.49 -0.04
CA ARG A 20 -11.09 -6.43 -0.46
C ARG A 20 -10.33 -5.13 -0.69
N TYR A 21 -10.69 -4.43 -1.75
CA TYR A 21 -10.17 -3.10 -2.09
C TYR A 21 -11.23 -2.04 -1.81
N ARG A 22 -10.80 -0.87 -1.35
CA ARG A 22 -11.63 0.30 -1.05
C ARG A 22 -10.96 1.57 -1.59
N ASP A 23 -11.73 2.44 -2.24
CA ASP A 23 -11.29 3.64 -2.95
C ASP A 23 -12.12 4.93 -2.65
N ASP A 24 -13.08 4.88 -1.72
CA ASP A 24 -13.88 6.04 -1.28
C ASP A 24 -13.17 6.83 -0.15
N GLY A 25 -12.53 7.94 -0.50
CA GLY A 25 -11.90 8.87 0.45
C GLY A 25 -10.43 8.55 0.79
N GLY A 26 -9.83 7.63 0.05
CA GLY A 26 -8.47 7.12 0.22
C GLY A 26 -8.37 5.69 -0.29
N PHE A 27 -7.17 5.11 -0.34
CA PHE A 27 -7.01 3.70 -0.72
C PHE A 27 -6.84 2.81 0.50
N ALA A 28 -7.59 1.72 0.56
CA ALA A 28 -7.37 0.68 1.57
C ALA A 28 -7.48 -0.72 0.97
N ILE A 29 -6.68 -1.64 1.50
CA ILE A 29 -6.72 -3.07 1.20
C ILE A 29 -6.95 -3.81 2.51
N TYR A 30 -7.96 -4.66 2.52
CA TYR A 30 -8.30 -5.52 3.64
C TYR A 30 -7.85 -6.94 3.31
N ASN A 31 -7.11 -7.56 4.24
CA ASN A 31 -6.82 -8.98 4.23
C ASN A 31 -7.61 -9.66 5.36
N ASN A 32 -8.71 -10.31 4.99
CA ASN A 32 -9.63 -10.97 5.91
C ASN A 32 -9.37 -12.49 5.97
N SER A 33 -8.10 -12.91 6.01
CA SER A 33 -7.79 -14.34 6.02
C SER A 33 -8.44 -15.00 7.24
N PRO A 34 -9.12 -16.16 7.10
CA PRO A 34 -9.85 -16.80 8.20
C PRO A 34 -8.94 -17.23 9.37
N ASP A 35 -7.64 -17.36 9.12
CA ASP A 35 -6.63 -17.75 10.10
C ASP A 35 -5.88 -16.55 10.71
N SER A 36 -6.18 -15.32 10.29
CA SER A 36 -5.51 -14.12 10.76
C SER A 36 -6.50 -13.09 11.29
N GLU A 37 -6.02 -12.26 12.20
CA GLU A 37 -6.69 -11.00 12.50
C GLU A 37 -6.85 -10.20 11.20
N GLN A 38 -7.93 -9.43 11.09
CA GLN A 38 -8.17 -8.60 9.92
C GLN A 38 -7.07 -7.54 9.82
N TYR A 39 -6.20 -7.66 8.82
CA TYR A 39 -5.16 -6.68 8.54
C TYR A 39 -5.63 -5.69 7.49
N ILE A 40 -5.32 -4.43 7.71
CA ILE A 40 -5.66 -3.34 6.80
C ILE A 40 -4.41 -2.54 6.49
N LEU A 41 -4.19 -2.29 5.21
CA LEU A 41 -3.17 -1.38 4.72
C LEU A 41 -3.85 -0.26 3.95
N SER A 42 -3.69 0.98 4.41
CA SER A 42 -4.30 2.14 3.80
C SER A 42 -3.29 3.24 3.48
N CYS A 43 -3.65 4.05 2.50
CA CYS A 43 -3.00 5.30 2.15
C CYS A 43 -4.06 6.39 2.21
N ASP A 44 -3.86 7.34 3.11
CA ASP A 44 -4.63 8.59 3.12
C ASP A 44 -3.93 9.59 2.20
N PRO A 45 -4.56 9.99 1.09
CA PRO A 45 -4.01 10.97 0.16
C PRO A 45 -4.22 12.42 0.62
N GLY A 46 -4.64 12.68 1.87
CA GLY A 46 -5.03 13.98 2.41
C GLY A 46 -4.16 15.18 2.01
N GLU A 47 -4.72 16.39 2.12
CA GLU A 47 -4.28 17.61 1.40
C GLU A 47 -2.81 18.06 1.60
N ASN A 48 -2.11 17.60 2.64
CA ASN A 48 -0.77 18.09 2.99
C ASN A 48 0.37 17.09 2.74
N GLU A 49 0.28 15.88 3.31
CA GLU A 49 1.33 14.86 3.23
C GLU A 49 0.70 13.46 3.22
N ARG A 50 1.16 12.59 2.31
CA ARG A 50 0.69 11.20 2.23
C ARG A 50 1.09 10.43 3.47
N LYS A 51 0.13 9.70 4.04
CA LYS A 51 0.38 8.84 5.21
C LYS A 51 -0.13 7.45 4.93
N TYR A 52 0.66 6.47 5.36
CA TYR A 52 0.30 5.07 5.26
C TYR A 52 0.02 4.53 6.65
N VAL A 53 -0.98 3.66 6.74
CA VAL A 53 -1.34 3.01 8.00
C VAL A 53 -1.42 1.52 7.75
N TYR A 54 -0.75 0.75 8.60
CA TYR A 54 -0.90 -0.69 8.69
C TYR A 54 -1.45 -1.03 10.07
N TYR A 55 -2.59 -1.71 10.14
CA TYR A 55 -3.22 -2.00 11.43
C TYR A 55 -4.02 -3.31 11.42
N ASN A 56 -4.09 -3.94 12.59
CA ASN A 56 -5.13 -4.93 12.91
C ASN A 56 -6.22 -4.23 13.75
N PHE A 57 -7.46 -4.70 13.66
CA PHE A 57 -8.59 -4.00 14.30
C PHE A 57 -8.57 -4.00 15.85
N MET A 58 -7.65 -4.73 16.48
CA MET A 58 -7.72 -5.05 17.92
C MET A 58 -6.49 -4.66 18.74
N GLU A 59 -5.32 -4.46 18.15
CA GLU A 59 -4.09 -4.33 18.92
C GLU A 59 -3.32 -3.07 18.56
N GLU A 60 -2.80 -2.97 17.33
CA GLU A 60 -1.76 -2.00 17.01
C GLU A 60 -1.91 -1.39 15.61
N ASP A 61 -1.78 -0.06 15.56
CA ASP A 61 -1.69 0.71 14.33
C ASP A 61 -0.27 1.22 14.14
N TYR A 62 0.26 1.09 12.93
CA TYR A 62 1.58 1.56 12.54
C TYR A 62 1.43 2.62 11.44
N TYR A 63 1.90 3.83 11.73
CA TYR A 63 1.80 4.97 10.84
C TYR A 63 3.15 5.26 10.20
N PHE A 64 3.18 5.34 8.88
CA PHE A 64 4.37 5.62 8.09
C PHE A 64 4.25 6.98 7.41
N ASN A 65 5.39 7.65 7.26
CA ASN A 65 5.49 8.89 6.49
C ASN A 65 5.52 8.63 4.97
N GLU A 66 5.64 9.69 4.16
CA GLU A 66 5.67 9.60 2.70
C GLU A 66 6.79 8.70 2.15
N ALA A 67 7.92 8.62 2.85
CA ALA A 67 9.03 7.74 2.50
C ALA A 67 8.79 6.27 2.91
N PHE A 68 7.58 5.95 3.38
CA PHE A 68 7.19 4.65 3.92
C PHE A 68 8.05 4.21 5.10
N LYS A 69 8.54 5.17 5.90
CA LYS A 69 9.31 4.93 7.13
C LYS A 69 8.38 5.02 8.34
N LEU A 70 8.48 4.05 9.25
CA LEU A 70 7.72 4.05 10.50
C LEU A 70 7.94 5.36 11.26
N ASN A 71 6.84 6.06 11.54
CA ASN A 71 6.83 7.39 12.14
C ASN A 71 6.32 7.34 13.60
N TYR A 72 5.22 6.62 13.84
CA TYR A 72 4.69 6.35 15.17
C TYR A 72 3.77 5.13 15.14
N GLY A 73 3.51 4.54 16.30
CA GLY A 73 2.50 3.48 16.45
C GLY A 73 1.50 3.81 17.55
N TYR A 74 0.32 3.21 17.50
CA TYR A 74 -0.74 3.32 18.49
C TYR A 74 -1.13 1.93 18.96
N ASN A 75 -1.33 1.73 20.27
CA ASN A 75 -1.83 0.46 20.79
C ASN A 75 -3.25 0.68 21.33
N GLY A 76 -4.25 0.20 20.57
CA GLY A 76 -5.66 0.36 20.89
C GLY A 76 -6.09 -0.43 22.13
N SER A 77 -5.42 -1.54 22.42
CA SER A 77 -5.69 -2.37 23.60
C SER A 77 -5.33 -1.69 24.93
N THR A 78 -4.33 -0.81 24.93
CA THR A 78 -3.90 -0.07 26.14
C THR A 78 -4.46 1.35 26.21
N GLY A 79 -5.03 1.86 25.11
CA GLY A 79 -5.47 3.25 24.99
C GLY A 79 -4.32 4.27 25.06
N LEU A 80 -3.07 3.82 25.03
CA LEU A 80 -1.88 4.66 25.12
C LEU A 80 -1.49 5.17 23.74
N TYR A 81 -1.39 6.49 23.62
CA TYR A 81 -0.82 7.13 22.45
C TYR A 81 0.71 7.00 22.48
N LYS A 82 1.27 6.50 21.37
CA LYS A 82 2.69 6.25 21.09
C LYS A 82 3.30 4.99 21.69
N ILE A 83 3.24 3.92 20.89
CA ILE A 83 4.26 2.86 20.91
C ILE A 83 5.64 3.52 20.71
N ASP A 84 6.64 3.16 21.53
CA ASP A 84 8.02 3.56 21.27
C ASP A 84 8.53 2.81 20.04
N ILE A 85 8.59 3.50 18.90
CA ILE A 85 9.03 2.89 17.63
C ILE A 85 10.45 2.34 17.68
N LYS A 86 11.27 2.69 18.69
CA LYS A 86 12.62 2.13 18.88
C LYS A 86 12.58 0.70 19.40
N THR A 87 11.48 0.29 20.05
CA THR A 87 11.30 -1.08 20.54
C THR A 87 10.72 -2.01 19.47
N ILE A 88 10.28 -1.44 18.34
CA ILE A 88 9.72 -2.20 17.23
C ILE A 88 10.84 -2.71 16.34
N ASP A 89 10.84 -4.02 16.11
CA ASP A 89 11.62 -4.63 15.03
C ASP A 89 11.01 -4.23 13.68
N GLN A 90 11.59 -3.20 13.07
CA GLN A 90 11.09 -2.68 11.80
C GLN A 90 11.23 -3.69 10.66
N GLU A 91 12.25 -4.55 10.67
CA GLU A 91 12.44 -5.55 9.62
C GLU A 91 11.33 -6.59 9.68
N ALA A 92 11.02 -7.08 10.89
CA ALA A 92 9.89 -7.98 11.11
C ALA A 92 8.57 -7.34 10.69
N LEU A 93 8.33 -6.07 11.03
CA LEU A 93 7.12 -5.34 10.64
C LEU A 93 7.00 -5.20 9.12
N TYR A 94 8.06 -4.82 8.41
CA TYR A 94 8.01 -4.73 6.94
C TYR A 94 7.80 -6.09 6.28
N LYS A 95 8.39 -7.16 6.85
CA LYS A 95 8.19 -8.53 6.37
C LYS A 95 6.74 -8.97 6.56
N ASP A 96 6.12 -8.64 7.68
CA ASP A 96 4.71 -8.93 7.95
C ASP A 96 3.77 -8.20 6.99
N ILE A 97 4.00 -6.90 6.77
CA ILE A 97 3.29 -6.12 5.74
C ILE A 97 3.44 -6.77 4.35
N TYR A 98 4.65 -7.24 4.01
CA TYR A 98 4.89 -7.90 2.73
C TYR A 98 4.21 -9.27 2.64
N ASN A 99 4.18 -10.05 3.71
CA ASN A 99 3.46 -11.33 3.73
C ASN A 99 1.96 -11.12 3.50
N ASN A 100 1.40 -10.07 4.10
CA ASN A 100 -0.02 -9.75 3.97
C ASN A 100 -0.38 -9.11 2.62
N PHE A 101 0.46 -8.23 2.06
CA PHE A 101 0.10 -7.39 0.90
C PHE A 101 1.10 -7.41 -0.27
N GLY A 102 2.23 -8.10 -0.14
CA GLY A 102 3.30 -8.18 -1.15
C GLY A 102 2.83 -8.70 -2.50
N PHE A 103 1.78 -9.52 -2.51
CA PHE A 103 1.14 -10.04 -3.72
C PHE A 103 0.69 -8.93 -4.70
N ILE A 104 0.38 -7.71 -4.21
CA ILE A 104 0.01 -6.57 -5.06
C ILE A 104 1.23 -6.06 -5.82
N VAL A 105 2.38 -5.97 -5.14
CA VAL A 105 3.65 -5.56 -5.75
C VAL A 105 4.07 -6.60 -6.78
N GLU A 106 4.07 -7.88 -6.42
CA GLU A 106 4.45 -8.99 -7.30
C GLU A 106 3.61 -9.04 -8.58
N ALA A 107 2.29 -8.84 -8.46
CA ALA A 107 1.38 -8.85 -9.58
C ALA A 107 1.57 -7.67 -10.56
N ASN A 108 2.31 -6.63 -10.16
CA ASN A 108 2.55 -5.44 -10.97
C ASN A 108 4.02 -5.28 -11.39
N VAL A 109 5.00 -5.84 -10.66
CA VAL A 109 6.43 -5.71 -10.98
C VAL A 109 6.79 -6.41 -12.29
N ASN A 110 6.14 -7.55 -12.58
CA ASN A 110 6.39 -8.35 -13.78
C ASN A 110 5.34 -8.13 -14.87
N ARG A 111 4.46 -7.14 -14.70
CA ARG A 111 3.38 -6.90 -15.66
C ARG A 111 3.95 -6.19 -16.87
N LYS A 112 3.68 -6.71 -18.07
CA LYS A 112 3.97 -5.97 -19.31
C LYS A 112 3.34 -4.57 -19.20
N PRO A 113 4.11 -3.49 -19.46
CA PRO A 113 3.58 -2.14 -19.43
C PRO A 113 2.33 -2.04 -20.30
N ARG A 114 1.22 -1.54 -19.74
CA ARG A 114 -0.04 -1.36 -20.50
C ARG A 114 0.12 -0.33 -21.62
N ILE A 115 1.08 0.59 -21.45
CA ILE A 115 1.38 1.65 -22.42
C ILE A 115 2.85 1.52 -22.81
N ASN A 116 3.10 1.42 -24.12
CA ASN A 116 4.43 1.60 -24.68
C ASN A 116 4.61 3.09 -25.05
N LEU A 117 5.34 3.83 -24.22
CA LEU A 117 5.57 5.26 -24.40
C LEU A 117 6.28 5.57 -25.73
N GLN A 118 7.21 4.72 -26.17
CA GLN A 118 7.87 4.87 -27.46
C GLN A 118 6.87 4.75 -28.62
N LYS A 119 5.93 3.81 -28.55
CA LYS A 119 4.86 3.66 -29.55
C LYS A 119 3.95 4.90 -29.58
N GLN A 120 3.58 5.45 -28.42
CA GLN A 120 2.76 6.66 -28.35
C GLN A 120 3.49 7.89 -28.89
N PHE A 121 4.78 8.02 -28.56
CA PHE A 121 5.66 9.06 -29.09
C PHE A 121 5.73 8.98 -30.62
N ASN A 122 6.04 7.81 -31.17
CA ASN A 122 6.10 7.60 -32.61
C ASN A 122 4.75 7.94 -33.27
N LYS A 123 3.62 7.48 -32.73
CA LYS A 123 2.29 7.82 -33.28
C LYS A 123 2.06 9.34 -33.37
N LYS A 124 2.54 10.12 -32.40
CA LYS A 124 2.35 11.57 -32.33
C LYS A 124 3.33 12.37 -33.20
N TYR A 125 4.58 11.94 -33.28
CA TYR A 125 5.67 12.73 -33.87
C TYR A 125 6.21 12.19 -35.20
N TYR A 126 5.92 10.94 -35.57
CA TYR A 126 6.42 10.34 -36.81
C TYR A 126 5.95 11.08 -38.08
N LYS A 127 4.77 11.73 -38.04
CA LYS A 127 4.28 12.59 -39.14
C LYS A 127 4.99 13.96 -39.24
N ARG A 128 5.82 14.35 -38.28
CA ARG A 128 6.52 15.66 -38.32
C ARG A 128 7.89 15.60 -38.98
N PHE A 129 8.43 14.39 -39.18
CA PHE A 129 9.79 14.18 -39.66
C PHE A 129 9.86 13.28 -40.89
N ASN A 130 8.70 12.90 -41.44
CA ASN A 130 8.53 12.19 -42.72
C ASN A 130 7.62 12.99 -43.65
#